data_AF-A0A2C2VCE9-F1
#
_entry.id   AF-A0A2C2VCE9-F1
#
_cell.length_a   1.000
_cell.length_b   1.000
_cell.length_c   1.000
_cell.angle_alpha   90.00
_cell.angle_beta   90.00
_cell.angle_gamma   90.00
#
_symmetry.space_group_name_H-M   'P 1'
#
loop_
_entity.id
_entity.type
_entity.pdbx_description
1 polymer ?
#
loop_
_entity_poly.entity_id
_entity_poly.type
_entity_poly.pdbx_seq_one_letter_code
_entity_poly.pdbx_strand_id
1 'polypeptide(L)'
;MLQRNQMDITTYHQKYFRPSCLQALNLRFDTPEFYSLFSEKAHDQIKLPSELTITPEETLLNYFSVLREAENLGGRSCGTVGQARTPFPIAYNFLSEEYQRKLTYEDYFHSFAGVGHTSLIKLCRVPDIKHGIRFFYEIETIEGFEGKRAEYFGYYYGFIQLVNEKEGYRISDLSKIEEDFLCAPYHGWSHDAEAVVEVKYGSWCKLVQKIYPTVKNGYVKNIYFRGNDGANYCLIFFTLTNGTDVEIAQFRKVGNGKWKLIKMKPEEECLTEKRRR
;
A
#
# COMPACT_ATOMS: atom_id res chain seq x y z
N MET A 1 -22.27 11.44 44.18
CA MET A 1 -21.80 11.97 42.88
C MET A 1 -20.32 12.29 43.02
N LEU A 2 -19.47 11.61 42.25
CA LEU A 2 -18.14 12.08 41.88
C LEU A 2 -18.10 11.96 40.36
N GLN A 3 -18.08 13.11 39.68
CA GLN A 3 -18.02 13.20 38.23
C GLN A 3 -16.74 12.50 37.75
N ARG A 4 -16.89 11.56 36.80
CA ARG A 4 -15.78 10.86 36.15
C ARG A 4 -14.84 11.87 35.47
N ASN A 5 -13.54 11.68 35.69
CA ASN A 5 -12.42 12.44 35.12
C ASN A 5 -12.58 12.72 33.62
N GLN A 6 -12.34 13.98 33.25
CA GLN A 6 -11.97 14.42 31.91
C GLN A 6 -10.75 13.63 31.41
N MET A 7 -10.78 13.21 30.14
CA MET A 7 -9.71 12.45 29.48
C MET A 7 -8.41 13.28 29.35
N ASP A 8 -7.27 12.63 29.54
CA ASP A 8 -5.92 13.23 29.47
C ASP A 8 -5.51 13.60 28.04
N ILE A 9 -5.36 14.90 27.78
CA ILE A 9 -4.99 15.47 26.48
C ILE A 9 -3.54 15.14 26.07
N THR A 10 -2.74 14.64 27.02
CA THR A 10 -1.31 14.33 26.87
C THR A 10 -1.08 12.99 26.16
N THR A 11 -1.87 11.94 26.47
CA THR A 11 -1.99 10.69 25.68
C THR A 11 -2.57 10.95 24.27
N TYR A 12 -3.34 12.03 24.14
CA TYR A 12 -3.99 12.51 22.91
C TYR A 12 -3.08 13.38 22.01
N HIS A 13 -1.83 13.67 22.40
CA HIS A 13 -0.85 14.36 21.54
C HIS A 13 0.40 13.51 21.25
N GLN A 14 0.86 12.68 22.19
CA GLN A 14 2.06 11.84 22.01
C GLN A 14 1.93 10.75 20.93
N LYS A 15 0.69 10.47 20.50
CA LYS A 15 0.35 9.62 19.35
C LYS A 15 0.18 10.39 18.04
N TYR A 16 -0.14 11.70 18.08
CA TYR A 16 -0.83 12.46 17.01
C TYR A 16 0.05 13.34 16.11
N PHE A 17 1.37 13.17 16.16
CA PHE A 17 2.30 13.68 15.12
C PHE A 17 3.31 12.58 14.72
N ARG A 18 2.94 11.30 14.89
CA ARG A 18 3.86 10.15 14.86
C ARG A 18 4.21 9.65 13.45
N PRO A 19 5.48 9.28 13.21
CA PRO A 19 5.95 8.47 12.08
C PRO A 19 5.52 6.99 12.22
N SER A 20 4.21 6.71 12.29
CA SER A 20 3.56 5.41 12.53
C SER A 20 3.99 4.67 13.83
N CYS A 21 3.02 3.97 14.47
CA CYS A 21 3.31 3.06 15.59
C CYS A 21 3.42 1.61 15.12
N LEU A 22 3.48 1.42 13.80
CA LEU A 22 3.43 0.12 13.18
C LEU A 22 4.83 -0.48 13.13
N GLN A 23 4.92 -1.79 13.30
CA GLN A 23 6.19 -2.48 13.19
C GLN A 23 6.60 -2.54 11.71
N ALA A 24 7.86 -2.20 11.43
CA ALA A 24 8.45 -2.43 10.12
C ALA A 24 8.54 -3.93 9.83
N LEU A 25 8.07 -4.34 8.66
CA LEU A 25 8.03 -5.73 8.20
C LEU A 25 9.30 -6.14 7.43
N ASN A 26 10.03 -5.15 6.90
CA ASN A 26 11.16 -5.33 6.00
C ASN A 26 12.52 -5.38 6.74
N LEU A 27 12.65 -6.28 7.72
CA LEU A 27 13.80 -6.31 8.64
C LEU A 27 14.88 -7.35 8.33
N ARG A 28 14.92 -7.91 7.12
CA ARG A 28 15.67 -9.15 6.83
C ARG A 28 17.17 -8.97 6.58
N PHE A 29 17.59 -7.81 6.11
CA PHE A 29 18.98 -7.51 5.79
C PHE A 29 19.44 -6.34 6.66
N ASP A 30 20.14 -6.66 7.74
CA ASP A 30 20.67 -5.71 8.72
C ASP A 30 22.20 -5.66 8.73
N THR A 31 22.86 -6.55 7.96
CA THR A 31 24.32 -6.64 7.95
C THR A 31 24.94 -6.25 6.60
N PRO A 32 26.12 -5.61 6.58
CA PRO A 32 26.82 -5.20 5.35
C PRO A 32 27.20 -6.37 4.43
N GLU A 33 27.32 -7.60 4.95
CA GLU A 33 27.78 -8.77 4.20
C GLU A 33 26.85 -9.09 3.04
N PHE A 34 25.54 -8.94 3.21
CA PHE A 34 24.58 -9.12 2.11
C PHE A 34 24.88 -8.17 0.95
N TYR A 35 25.06 -6.88 1.24
CA TYR A 35 25.32 -5.85 0.22
C TYR A 35 26.69 -6.00 -0.42
N SER A 36 27.68 -6.51 0.32
CA SER A 36 29.04 -6.75 -0.19
C SER A 36 29.08 -7.72 -1.40
N LEU A 37 28.14 -8.67 -1.48
CA LEU A 37 28.01 -9.61 -2.60
C LEU A 37 27.68 -8.92 -3.94
N PHE A 38 27.15 -7.69 -3.87
CA PHE A 38 26.70 -6.90 -5.01
C PHE A 38 27.44 -5.57 -5.14
N SER A 39 28.45 -5.33 -4.30
CA SER A 39 29.25 -4.10 -4.33
C SER A 39 29.89 -3.91 -5.71
N GLU A 40 29.89 -2.66 -6.17
CA GLU A 40 30.45 -2.23 -7.47
C GLU A 40 29.82 -2.87 -8.73
N LYS A 41 28.71 -3.60 -8.60
CA LYS A 41 27.98 -4.19 -9.74
C LYS A 41 26.91 -3.23 -10.25
N ALA A 42 26.88 -3.05 -11.57
CA ALA A 42 25.77 -2.38 -12.24
C ALA A 42 24.51 -3.28 -12.22
N HIS A 43 23.34 -2.65 -12.42
CA HIS A 43 22.05 -3.35 -12.40
C HIS A 43 21.96 -4.55 -13.38
N ASP A 44 22.63 -4.49 -14.53
CA ASP A 44 22.67 -5.54 -15.55
C ASP A 44 23.68 -6.68 -15.26
N GLN A 45 24.52 -6.51 -14.23
CA GLN A 45 25.51 -7.49 -13.78
C GLN A 45 25.04 -8.28 -12.55
N ILE A 46 23.91 -7.88 -11.96
CA ILE A 46 23.37 -8.52 -10.76
C ILE A 46 22.46 -9.68 -11.17
N LYS A 47 22.71 -10.84 -10.55
CA LYS A 47 21.77 -11.97 -10.56
C LYS A 47 21.34 -12.23 -9.13
N LEU A 48 20.04 -12.15 -8.86
CA LEU A 48 19.52 -12.44 -7.53
C LEU A 48 19.57 -13.94 -7.25
N PRO A 49 20.05 -14.36 -6.06
CA PRO A 49 19.91 -15.73 -5.60
C PRO A 49 18.44 -16.14 -5.58
N SER A 50 18.12 -17.34 -6.08
CA SER A 50 16.75 -17.85 -6.19
C SER A 50 16.04 -17.97 -4.84
N GLU A 51 16.82 -18.09 -3.76
CA GLU A 51 16.36 -18.15 -2.37
C GLU A 51 15.62 -16.87 -1.96
N LEU A 52 15.93 -15.74 -2.60
CA LEU A 52 15.28 -14.46 -2.33
C LEU A 52 13.87 -14.37 -2.94
N THR A 53 13.52 -15.28 -3.86
CA THR A 53 12.31 -15.18 -4.69
C THR A 53 11.47 -16.46 -4.72
N ILE A 54 11.58 -17.30 -3.68
CA ILE A 54 10.91 -18.61 -3.60
C ILE A 54 9.38 -18.48 -3.55
N THR A 55 8.85 -17.56 -2.74
CA THR A 55 7.41 -17.32 -2.62
C THR A 55 7.10 -15.85 -2.89
N PRO A 56 5.86 -15.49 -3.27
CA PRO A 56 5.51 -14.10 -3.50
C PRO A 56 5.71 -13.21 -2.27
N GLU A 57 5.30 -13.69 -1.10
CA GLU A 57 5.42 -12.98 0.17
C GLU A 57 6.90 -12.73 0.52
N GLU A 58 7.74 -13.76 0.39
CA GLU A 58 9.19 -13.66 0.65
C GLU A 58 9.86 -12.70 -0.35
N THR A 59 9.48 -12.76 -1.62
CA THR A 59 9.99 -11.87 -2.68
C THR A 59 9.77 -10.41 -2.32
N LEU A 60 8.55 -10.06 -1.91
CA LEU A 60 8.22 -8.68 -1.54
C LEU A 60 8.90 -8.24 -0.25
N LEU A 61 8.95 -9.11 0.76
CA LEU A 61 9.64 -8.79 2.01
C LEU A 61 11.15 -8.59 1.78
N ASN A 62 11.77 -9.39 0.92
CA ASN A 62 13.17 -9.21 0.54
C ASN A 62 13.38 -7.93 -0.27
N TYR A 63 12.54 -7.66 -1.27
CA TYR A 63 12.56 -6.42 -2.06
C TYR A 63 12.54 -5.17 -1.17
N PHE A 64 11.58 -5.09 -0.26
CA PHE A 64 11.49 -3.96 0.67
C PHE A 64 12.60 -3.96 1.73
N SER A 65 13.16 -5.12 2.09
CA SER A 65 14.28 -5.18 3.05
C SER A 65 15.56 -4.62 2.44
N VAL A 66 15.78 -4.87 1.14
CA VAL A 66 16.88 -4.24 0.38
C VAL A 66 16.68 -2.72 0.34
N LEU A 67 15.47 -2.26 0.03
CA LEU A 67 15.17 -0.82 -0.06
C LEU A 67 15.18 -0.07 1.28
N ARG A 68 15.15 -0.77 2.43
CA ARG A 68 15.11 -0.15 3.74
C ARG A 68 16.29 0.81 3.97
N GLU A 69 17.48 0.35 3.60
CA GLU A 69 18.75 1.07 3.78
C GLU A 69 19.16 1.87 2.53
N ALA A 70 18.27 2.01 1.54
CA ALA A 70 18.54 2.78 0.33
C ALA A 70 18.32 4.27 0.55
N GLU A 71 19.25 5.09 0.09
CA GLU A 71 19.10 6.55 0.08
C GLU A 71 19.37 7.12 -1.32
N ASN A 72 18.50 8.04 -1.74
CA ASN A 72 18.68 8.88 -2.91
C ASN A 72 18.45 10.35 -2.53
N LEU A 73 19.22 10.82 -1.56
CA LEU A 73 19.18 12.19 -1.09
C LEU A 73 20.13 13.09 -1.91
N GLY A 74 19.73 14.35 -2.12
CA GLY A 74 20.51 15.37 -2.84
C GLY A 74 21.71 15.94 -2.07
N GLY A 75 22.25 15.22 -1.08
CA GLY A 75 23.39 15.62 -0.26
C GLY A 75 23.04 15.91 1.21
N ARG A 76 23.88 15.40 2.12
CA ARG A 76 23.83 15.64 3.58
C ARG A 76 25.24 15.88 4.13
N SER A 77 25.33 16.57 5.26
CA SER A 77 26.59 16.84 5.97
C SER A 77 26.99 15.76 6.99
N CYS A 78 26.18 14.70 7.18
CA CYS A 78 26.38 13.71 8.25
C CYS A 78 27.10 12.42 7.81
N GLY A 79 27.66 12.36 6.59
CA GLY A 79 28.27 11.14 6.04
C GLY A 79 27.26 10.22 5.34
N THR A 80 27.65 8.96 5.10
CA THR A 80 26.82 7.96 4.40
C THR A 80 25.60 7.56 5.22
N VAL A 81 24.42 7.58 4.60
CA VAL A 81 23.16 7.09 5.20
C VAL A 81 22.89 5.67 4.69
N GLY A 82 22.60 4.73 5.60
CA GLY A 82 22.31 3.34 5.27
C GLY A 82 23.42 2.70 4.42
N GLN A 83 23.03 2.12 3.29
CA GLN A 83 23.91 1.49 2.29
C GLN A 83 24.10 2.36 1.04
N ALA A 84 23.86 3.67 1.17
CA ALA A 84 23.88 4.63 0.07
C ALA A 84 22.94 4.20 -1.08
N ARG A 85 23.44 4.30 -2.32
CA ARG A 85 22.73 3.90 -3.55
C ARG A 85 22.91 2.43 -3.91
N THR A 86 23.74 1.67 -3.18
CA THR A 86 24.01 0.25 -3.41
C THR A 86 22.75 -0.62 -3.51
N PRO A 87 21.68 -0.38 -2.74
CA PRO A 87 20.50 -1.25 -2.79
C PRO A 87 19.64 -1.11 -4.04
N PHE A 88 19.65 0.02 -4.75
CA PHE A 88 18.78 0.24 -5.91
C PHE A 88 19.00 -0.76 -7.06
N PRO A 89 20.24 -1.03 -7.52
CA PRO A 89 20.44 -2.02 -8.58
C PRO A 89 20.07 -3.44 -8.11
N ILE A 90 20.20 -3.75 -6.81
CA ILE A 90 19.74 -5.04 -6.25
C ILE A 90 18.21 -5.13 -6.30
N ALA A 91 17.51 -4.10 -5.80
CA ALA A 91 16.06 -4.03 -5.76
C ALA A 91 15.43 -4.04 -7.17
N TYR A 92 16.06 -3.36 -8.14
CA TYR A 92 15.64 -3.37 -9.54
C TYR A 92 15.62 -4.79 -10.16
N ASN A 93 16.50 -5.68 -9.70
CA ASN A 93 16.53 -7.07 -10.17
C ASN A 93 15.43 -7.96 -9.58
N PHE A 94 14.60 -7.46 -8.65
CA PHE A 94 13.35 -8.13 -8.27
C PHE A 94 12.24 -7.92 -9.31
N LEU A 95 12.38 -6.95 -10.21
CA LEU A 95 11.43 -6.69 -11.29
C LEU A 95 11.54 -7.76 -12.38
N SER A 96 10.43 -8.05 -13.06
CA SER A 96 10.45 -8.94 -14.22
C SER A 96 11.14 -8.28 -15.40
N GLU A 97 11.72 -9.08 -16.30
CA GLU A 97 12.33 -8.54 -17.53
C GLU A 97 11.33 -7.71 -18.36
N GLU A 98 10.05 -8.13 -18.39
CA GLU A 98 9.01 -7.37 -19.07
C GLU A 98 8.78 -6.00 -18.44
N TYR A 99 8.86 -5.90 -17.12
CA TYR A 99 8.66 -4.64 -16.43
C TYR A 99 9.88 -3.73 -16.54
N GLN A 100 11.10 -4.28 -16.47
CA GLN A 100 12.34 -3.55 -16.73
C GLN A 100 12.42 -2.96 -18.15
N ARG A 101 11.74 -3.58 -19.14
CA ARG A 101 11.60 -2.98 -20.49
C ARG A 101 10.67 -1.77 -20.53
N LYS A 102 9.76 -1.62 -19.55
CA LYS A 102 8.80 -0.51 -19.45
C LYS A 102 9.27 0.60 -18.52
N LEU A 103 10.05 0.25 -17.50
CA LEU A 103 10.60 1.14 -16.50
C LEU A 103 12.11 0.97 -16.48
N THR A 104 12.84 1.95 -17.02
CA THR A 104 14.31 1.88 -17.06
C THR A 104 14.89 1.94 -15.64
N TYR A 105 16.14 1.49 -15.47
CA TYR A 105 16.82 1.60 -14.18
C TYR A 105 16.92 3.05 -13.69
N GLU A 106 17.16 4.01 -14.59
CA GLU A 106 17.24 5.42 -14.20
C GLU A 106 15.87 5.97 -13.77
N ASP A 107 14.79 5.66 -14.49
CA ASP A 107 13.44 6.05 -14.08
C ASP A 107 13.05 5.42 -12.73
N TYR A 108 13.42 4.14 -12.53
CA TYR A 108 13.25 3.46 -11.25
C TYR A 108 14.02 4.16 -10.14
N PHE A 109 15.31 4.43 -10.33
CA PHE A 109 16.17 5.12 -9.36
C PHE A 109 15.65 6.53 -9.03
N HIS A 110 15.24 7.29 -10.05
CA HIS A 110 14.65 8.63 -9.89
C HIS A 110 13.32 8.62 -9.14
N SER A 111 12.55 7.53 -9.20
CA SER A 111 11.30 7.41 -8.41
C SER A 111 11.49 7.42 -6.89
N PHE A 112 12.74 7.23 -6.43
CA PHE A 112 13.15 7.33 -5.02
C PHE A 112 13.86 8.64 -4.69
N ALA A 113 13.91 9.62 -5.61
CA ALA A 113 14.55 10.90 -5.34
C ALA A 113 13.98 11.55 -4.07
N GLY A 114 14.87 11.97 -3.16
CA GLY A 114 14.51 12.55 -1.87
C GLY A 114 14.23 11.52 -0.77
N VAL A 115 14.19 10.22 -1.05
CA VAL A 115 13.98 9.18 -0.02
C VAL A 115 15.32 8.80 0.62
N GLY A 116 15.39 8.83 1.94
CA GLY A 116 16.55 8.43 2.74
C GLY A 116 16.37 7.14 3.55
N HIS A 117 15.13 6.67 3.70
CA HIS A 117 14.80 5.43 4.41
C HIS A 117 13.39 4.98 4.03
N THR A 118 13.15 3.66 3.99
CA THR A 118 11.83 3.08 3.68
C THR A 118 11.43 1.99 4.69
N SER A 119 10.32 2.17 5.39
CA SER A 119 9.71 1.17 6.27
C SER A 119 8.45 0.60 5.63
N LEU A 120 8.41 -0.71 5.43
CA LEU A 120 7.20 -1.42 5.01
C LEU A 120 6.33 -1.68 6.24
N ILE A 121 5.15 -1.07 6.31
CA ILE A 121 4.29 -1.11 7.50
C ILE A 121 3.04 -1.96 7.32
N LYS A 122 2.61 -2.21 6.08
CA LYS A 122 1.54 -3.18 5.76
C LYS A 122 1.89 -3.95 4.49
N LEU A 123 1.58 -5.24 4.50
CA LEU A 123 1.65 -6.10 3.32
C LEU A 123 0.52 -7.13 3.42
N CYS A 124 -0.35 -7.17 2.42
CA CYS A 124 -1.48 -8.09 2.40
C CYS A 124 -1.74 -8.61 1.00
N ARG A 125 -1.94 -9.92 0.85
CA ARG A 125 -2.39 -10.49 -0.41
C ARG A 125 -3.85 -10.12 -0.64
N VAL A 126 -4.16 -9.61 -1.83
CA VAL A 126 -5.53 -9.17 -2.19
C VAL A 126 -6.09 -10.03 -3.32
N PRO A 127 -7.43 -10.20 -3.40
CA PRO A 127 -8.05 -10.88 -4.52
C PRO A 127 -7.74 -10.18 -5.84
N ASP A 128 -7.50 -10.95 -6.89
CA ASP A 128 -7.34 -10.43 -8.25
C ASP A 128 -8.34 -11.07 -9.21
N ILE A 129 -8.97 -10.24 -10.04
CA ILE A 129 -10.01 -10.68 -10.99
C ILE A 129 -9.40 -11.55 -12.09
N LYS A 130 -8.14 -11.32 -12.45
CA LYS A 130 -7.44 -12.11 -13.47
C LYS A 130 -6.76 -13.35 -12.86
N HIS A 131 -7.05 -13.68 -11.60
CA HIS A 131 -6.38 -14.75 -10.85
C HIS A 131 -4.85 -14.57 -10.73
N GLY A 132 -4.35 -13.34 -10.83
CA GLY A 132 -2.96 -13.00 -10.62
C GLY A 132 -2.56 -12.99 -9.14
N ILE A 133 -1.25 -12.84 -8.91
CA ILE A 133 -0.70 -12.67 -7.57
C ILE A 133 -0.59 -11.17 -7.32
N ARG A 134 -1.46 -10.65 -6.46
CA ARG A 134 -1.54 -9.21 -6.17
C ARG A 134 -1.47 -8.96 -4.67
N PHE A 135 -0.72 -7.93 -4.29
CA PHE A 135 -0.58 -7.47 -2.93
C PHE A 135 -0.97 -6.01 -2.83
N PHE A 136 -1.55 -5.64 -1.70
CA PHE A 136 -1.57 -4.28 -1.20
C PHE A 136 -0.35 -4.08 -0.30
N TYR A 137 0.22 -2.90 -0.33
CA TYR A 137 1.26 -2.50 0.60
C TYR A 137 1.09 -1.05 1.05
N GLU A 138 1.66 -0.74 2.20
CA GLU A 138 1.80 0.62 2.73
C GLU A 138 3.22 0.79 3.27
N ILE A 139 3.85 1.90 2.92
CA ILE A 139 5.20 2.27 3.33
C ILE A 139 5.20 3.66 3.97
N GLU A 140 6.14 3.82 4.87
CA GLU A 140 6.54 5.09 5.44
C GLU A 140 7.98 5.38 5.02
N THR A 141 8.27 6.61 4.62
CA THR A 141 9.58 7.06 4.19
C THR A 141 10.09 8.21 5.04
N ILE A 142 11.41 8.33 5.16
CA ILE A 142 12.06 9.56 5.64
C ILE A 142 12.58 10.29 4.42
N GLU A 143 12.14 11.52 4.21
CA GLU A 143 12.37 12.28 2.99
C GLU A 143 13.08 13.60 3.24
N GLY A 144 14.00 13.94 2.33
CA GLY A 144 14.71 15.21 2.31
C GLY A 144 14.42 15.97 1.02
N PHE A 145 14.31 17.30 1.15
CA PHE A 145 14.07 18.19 0.02
C PHE A 145 15.26 19.14 -0.17
N GLU A 146 15.59 19.44 -1.42
CA GLU A 146 16.63 20.39 -1.75
C GLU A 146 16.36 21.77 -1.12
N GLY A 147 17.40 22.37 -0.53
CA GLY A 147 17.27 23.66 0.16
C GLY A 147 16.54 23.61 1.51
N LYS A 148 16.13 22.42 1.99
CA LYS A 148 15.54 22.22 3.32
C LYS A 148 16.49 21.42 4.21
N ARG A 149 16.61 21.85 5.47
CA ARG A 149 17.33 21.09 6.51
C ARG A 149 16.46 20.07 7.22
N ALA A 150 15.14 20.28 7.21
CA ALA A 150 14.19 19.40 7.86
C ALA A 150 13.92 18.17 6.98
N GLU A 151 13.71 17.05 7.65
CA GLU A 151 13.26 15.80 7.06
C GLU A 151 11.77 15.64 7.32
N TYR A 152 11.09 14.93 6.43
CA TYR A 152 9.65 14.77 6.45
C TYR A 152 9.31 13.28 6.38
N PHE A 153 8.19 12.91 6.97
CA PHE A 153 7.67 11.56 6.83
C PHE A 153 6.73 11.52 5.63
N GLY A 154 7.11 10.75 4.62
CA GLY A 154 6.25 10.42 3.49
C GLY A 154 5.46 9.15 3.78
N TYR A 155 4.23 9.09 3.28
CA TYR A 155 3.37 7.92 3.41
C TYR A 155 2.80 7.58 2.05
N TYR A 156 2.93 6.31 1.69
CA TYR A 156 2.47 5.82 0.42
C TYR A 156 1.83 4.46 0.59
N TYR A 157 0.83 4.19 -0.23
CA TYR A 157 0.29 2.87 -0.40
C TYR A 157 0.22 2.51 -1.87
N GLY A 158 -0.04 1.25 -2.15
CA GLY A 158 -0.23 0.84 -3.52
C GLY A 158 -0.49 -0.64 -3.67
N PHE A 159 -0.35 -1.10 -4.90
CA PHE A 159 -0.51 -2.49 -5.26
C PHE A 159 0.72 -2.98 -6.01
N ILE A 160 1.05 -4.24 -5.76
CA ILE A 160 2.16 -4.94 -6.44
C ILE A 160 1.60 -6.20 -7.08
N GLN A 161 1.93 -6.42 -8.35
CA GLN A 161 1.63 -7.67 -9.03
C GLN A 161 2.91 -8.48 -9.20
N LEU A 162 2.78 -9.80 -9.06
CA LEU A 162 3.87 -10.74 -9.27
C LEU A 162 3.52 -11.76 -10.34
N VAL A 163 4.55 -12.19 -11.04
CA VAL A 163 4.54 -13.32 -11.96
C VAL A 163 5.53 -14.37 -11.48
N ASN A 164 5.24 -15.65 -11.77
CA ASN A 164 6.18 -16.73 -11.52
C ASN A 164 7.00 -16.98 -12.79
N GLU A 165 8.30 -16.69 -12.75
CA GLU A 165 9.24 -16.97 -13.81
C GLU A 165 10.08 -18.21 -13.47
N LYS A 166 10.90 -18.70 -14.41
CA LYS A 166 11.68 -19.93 -14.20
C LYS A 166 12.61 -19.86 -12.98
N GLU A 167 13.07 -18.66 -12.63
CA GLU A 167 14.04 -18.42 -11.55
C GLU A 167 13.38 -17.98 -10.23
N GLY A 168 12.04 -17.87 -10.19
CA GLY A 168 11.28 -17.45 -9.01
C GLY A 168 10.26 -16.36 -9.32
N TYR A 169 9.66 -15.81 -8.27
CA TYR A 169 8.67 -14.74 -8.40
C TYR A 169 9.34 -13.40 -8.69
N ARG A 170 8.76 -12.64 -9.62
CA ARG A 170 9.21 -11.29 -10.02
C ARG A 170 8.06 -10.29 -9.95
N ILE A 171 8.39 -9.03 -9.65
CA ILE A 171 7.44 -7.92 -9.66
C ILE A 171 7.16 -7.51 -11.11
N SER A 172 5.91 -7.63 -11.55
CA SER A 172 5.50 -7.31 -12.92
C SER A 172 4.82 -5.94 -13.06
N ASP A 173 4.36 -5.37 -11.95
CA ASP A 173 3.69 -4.07 -11.89
C ASP A 173 3.76 -3.54 -10.44
N LEU A 174 3.99 -2.24 -10.28
CA LEU A 174 4.06 -1.55 -9.00
C LEU A 174 3.34 -0.20 -9.12
N SER A 175 2.32 0.04 -8.30
CA SER A 175 1.73 1.37 -8.12
C SER A 175 2.19 1.98 -6.81
N LYS A 176 2.41 3.30 -6.77
CA LYS A 176 2.72 4.08 -5.57
C LYS A 176 1.81 5.30 -5.56
N ILE A 177 1.03 5.46 -4.50
CA ILE A 177 0.03 6.52 -4.34
C ILE A 177 0.36 7.26 -3.04
N GLU A 178 0.47 8.59 -3.13
CA GLU A 178 0.67 9.47 -1.99
C GLU A 178 -0.56 9.47 -1.08
N GLU A 179 -0.33 9.39 0.23
CA GLU A 179 -1.41 9.56 1.21
C GLU A 179 -1.75 11.02 1.45
N ASP A 180 -3.06 11.33 1.42
CA ASP A 180 -3.56 12.66 1.73
C ASP A 180 -3.97 12.76 3.21
N PHE A 181 -3.10 13.36 4.02
CA PHE A 181 -3.32 13.59 5.45
C PHE A 181 -4.25 14.77 5.74
N LEU A 182 -4.57 15.62 4.77
CA LEU A 182 -5.35 16.84 4.98
C LEU A 182 -6.77 16.70 4.44
N CYS A 183 -7.04 16.07 3.30
CA CYS A 183 -8.43 15.94 2.85
C CYS A 183 -9.24 15.01 3.74
N ALA A 184 -8.66 13.91 4.24
CA ALA A 184 -9.37 12.94 5.07
C ALA A 184 -10.03 13.55 6.32
N PRO A 185 -9.33 14.33 7.17
CA PRO A 185 -9.94 14.94 8.36
C PRO A 185 -10.96 16.05 8.06
N TYR A 186 -10.89 16.72 6.90
CA TYR A 186 -11.75 17.87 6.57
C TYR A 186 -12.89 17.54 5.59
N HIS A 187 -12.80 16.44 4.85
CA HIS A 187 -13.75 16.03 3.80
C HIS A 187 -14.19 14.55 3.94
N GLY A 188 -14.20 14.07 5.19
CA GLY A 188 -14.07 12.65 5.56
C GLY A 188 -15.09 11.62 5.09
N TRP A 189 -16.20 11.96 4.42
CA TRP A 189 -17.16 10.93 3.99
C TRP A 189 -16.55 9.99 2.93
N SER A 190 -15.69 10.50 2.04
CA SER A 190 -15.04 9.68 1.00
C SER A 190 -13.86 8.87 1.52
N HIS A 191 -13.52 9.04 2.81
CA HIS A 191 -12.38 8.41 3.48
C HIS A 191 -12.82 7.40 4.55
N ASP A 192 -14.12 7.34 4.88
CA ASP A 192 -14.69 6.38 5.82
C ASP A 192 -15.46 5.29 5.05
N ALA A 193 -15.07 4.03 5.25
CA ALA A 193 -15.63 2.89 4.51
C ALA A 193 -17.15 2.79 4.67
N GLU A 194 -17.66 2.98 5.89
CA GLU A 194 -19.09 2.92 6.18
C GLU A 194 -19.85 4.02 5.42
N ALA A 195 -19.38 5.26 5.47
CA ALA A 195 -19.94 6.39 4.71
C ALA A 195 -19.85 6.16 3.19
N VAL A 196 -18.74 5.62 2.68
CA VAL A 196 -18.58 5.25 1.27
C VAL A 196 -19.66 4.26 0.84
N VAL A 197 -19.95 3.23 1.63
CA VAL A 197 -21.00 2.24 1.32
C VAL A 197 -22.38 2.90 1.29
N GLU A 198 -22.70 3.73 2.28
CA GLU A 198 -23.98 4.44 2.36
C GLU A 198 -24.19 5.41 1.20
N VAL A 199 -23.16 6.16 0.82
CA VAL A 199 -23.25 7.17 -0.23
C VAL A 199 -23.18 6.53 -1.62
N LYS A 200 -22.10 5.81 -1.93
CA LYS A 200 -21.86 5.32 -3.30
C LYS A 200 -22.82 4.21 -3.68
N TYR A 201 -22.95 3.20 -2.82
CA TYR A 201 -23.78 2.03 -3.11
C TYR A 201 -25.23 2.25 -2.68
N GLY A 202 -25.45 2.91 -1.53
CA GLY A 202 -26.78 3.22 -1.03
C GLY A 202 -27.44 4.38 -1.76
N SER A 203 -26.81 5.55 -1.78
CA SER A 203 -27.44 6.78 -2.28
C SER A 203 -27.36 6.93 -3.79
N TRP A 204 -26.19 6.70 -4.41
CA TRP A 204 -26.04 6.85 -5.86
C TRP A 204 -26.65 5.65 -6.60
N CYS A 205 -26.24 4.43 -6.25
CA CYS A 205 -26.72 3.23 -6.94
C CYS A 205 -28.08 2.71 -6.46
N LYS A 206 -28.64 3.24 -5.36
CA LYS A 206 -29.88 2.73 -4.74
C LYS A 206 -29.84 1.22 -4.47
N LEU A 207 -28.65 0.67 -4.25
CA LEU A 207 -28.45 -0.76 -4.12
C LEU A 207 -28.70 -1.25 -2.70
N VAL A 208 -28.31 -0.47 -1.69
CA VAL A 208 -28.33 -0.93 -0.29
C VAL A 208 -29.77 -0.98 0.25
N GLN A 209 -30.18 -2.16 0.74
CA GLN A 209 -31.41 -2.37 1.50
C GLN A 209 -31.15 -2.28 3.02
N LYS A 210 -30.09 -2.96 3.47
CA LYS A 210 -29.73 -3.04 4.89
C LYS A 210 -28.23 -3.32 5.03
N ILE A 211 -27.53 -2.46 5.76
CA ILE A 211 -26.12 -2.67 6.15
C ILE A 211 -26.08 -3.48 7.45
N TYR A 212 -25.13 -4.41 7.55
CA TYR A 212 -24.85 -5.18 8.77
C TYR A 212 -23.63 -4.58 9.49
N PRO A 213 -23.42 -4.89 10.79
CA PRO A 213 -22.27 -4.37 11.52
C PRO A 213 -20.93 -4.66 10.81
N THR A 214 -20.07 -3.65 10.72
CA THR A 214 -18.71 -3.79 10.16
C THR A 214 -17.90 -4.78 10.99
N VAL A 215 -17.30 -5.76 10.33
CA VAL A 215 -16.36 -6.69 10.95
C VAL A 215 -14.93 -6.16 10.75
N LYS A 216 -14.23 -5.87 11.84
CA LYS A 216 -12.87 -5.32 11.83
C LYS A 216 -11.85 -6.36 12.31
N ASN A 217 -10.76 -6.52 11.57
CA ASN A 217 -9.61 -7.35 11.97
C ASN A 217 -8.31 -6.63 11.58
N GLY A 218 -7.61 -6.05 12.57
CA GLY A 218 -6.47 -5.17 12.30
C GLY A 218 -6.89 -3.97 11.46
N TYR A 219 -6.16 -3.69 10.38
CA TYR A 219 -6.49 -2.64 9.41
C TYR A 219 -7.54 -3.07 8.37
N VAL A 220 -8.10 -4.28 8.45
CA VAL A 220 -9.10 -4.77 7.49
C VAL A 220 -10.51 -4.53 8.01
N LYS A 221 -11.35 -3.88 7.21
CA LYS A 221 -12.79 -3.75 7.42
C LYS A 221 -13.55 -4.58 6.38
N ASN A 222 -14.50 -5.39 6.83
CA ASN A 222 -15.46 -6.07 5.96
C ASN A 222 -16.85 -5.48 6.23
N ILE A 223 -17.45 -4.87 5.20
CA ILE A 223 -18.79 -4.30 5.27
C ILE A 223 -19.73 -5.19 4.47
N TYR A 224 -20.68 -5.79 5.18
CA TYR A 224 -21.71 -6.62 4.58
C TYR A 224 -23.00 -5.82 4.45
N PHE A 225 -23.69 -5.96 3.33
CA PHE A 225 -25.03 -5.43 3.17
C PHE A 225 -25.91 -6.32 2.30
N ARG A 226 -27.22 -6.26 2.53
CA ARG A 226 -28.22 -6.83 1.64
C ARG A 226 -28.62 -5.78 0.61
N GLY A 227 -28.64 -6.18 -0.66
CA GLY A 227 -29.06 -5.35 -1.77
C GLY A 227 -30.57 -5.41 -2.02
N ASN A 228 -31.12 -4.34 -2.61
CA ASN A 228 -32.50 -4.26 -3.08
C ASN A 228 -32.78 -5.24 -4.24
N ASP A 229 -31.73 -5.73 -4.90
CA ASP A 229 -31.77 -6.78 -5.92
C ASP A 229 -31.88 -8.20 -5.33
N GLY A 230 -31.97 -8.33 -4.00
CA GLY A 230 -32.04 -9.60 -3.28
C GLY A 230 -30.69 -10.31 -3.10
N ALA A 231 -29.58 -9.74 -3.58
CA ALA A 231 -28.25 -10.27 -3.36
C ALA A 231 -27.65 -9.79 -2.02
N ASN A 232 -26.62 -10.49 -1.54
CA ASN A 232 -25.77 -10.05 -0.45
C ASN A 232 -24.42 -9.59 -1.00
N TYR A 233 -23.88 -8.54 -0.39
CA TYR A 233 -22.62 -7.93 -0.77
C TYR A 233 -21.65 -7.93 0.41
N CYS A 234 -20.36 -8.01 0.09
CA CYS A 234 -19.26 -7.82 1.03
C CYS A 234 -18.20 -6.96 0.37
N LEU A 235 -17.93 -5.79 0.93
CA LEU A 235 -16.86 -4.91 0.48
C LEU A 235 -15.75 -4.94 1.52
N ILE A 236 -14.53 -5.15 1.04
CA ILE A 236 -13.32 -5.18 1.85
C ILE A 236 -12.61 -3.86 1.70
N PHE A 237 -12.27 -3.22 2.83
CA PHE A 237 -11.48 -2.00 2.88
C PHE A 237 -10.25 -2.21 3.75
N PHE A 238 -9.16 -1.55 3.41
CA PHE A 238 -7.99 -1.42 4.28
C PHE A 238 -7.85 0.02 4.78
N THR A 239 -7.76 0.17 6.10
CA THR A 239 -7.52 1.46 6.76
C THR A 239 -6.04 1.80 6.72
N LEU A 240 -5.67 2.91 6.09
CA LEU A 240 -4.32 3.48 6.01
C LEU A 240 -3.86 4.05 7.38
N THR A 241 -2.58 4.39 7.51
CA THR A 241 -2.04 4.99 8.75
C THR A 241 -2.71 6.32 9.07
N ASN A 242 -3.07 7.11 8.06
CA ASN A 242 -3.83 8.35 8.23
C ASN A 242 -5.32 8.15 8.57
N GLY A 243 -5.80 6.90 8.62
CA GLY A 243 -7.19 6.55 8.92
C GLY A 243 -8.13 6.47 7.71
N THR A 244 -7.66 6.81 6.50
CA THR A 244 -8.44 6.66 5.26
C THR A 244 -8.67 5.19 4.95
N ASP A 245 -9.90 4.82 4.62
CA ASP A 245 -10.25 3.48 4.15
C ASP A 245 -10.18 3.40 2.63
N VAL A 246 -9.33 2.50 2.12
CA VAL A 246 -9.20 2.20 0.70
C VAL A 246 -10.00 0.95 0.38
N GLU A 247 -10.89 1.02 -0.61
CA GLU A 247 -11.62 -0.15 -1.07
C GLU A 247 -10.70 -1.12 -1.83
N ILE A 248 -10.70 -2.38 -1.40
CA ILE A 248 -9.80 -3.43 -1.89
C ILE A 248 -10.51 -4.40 -2.82
N ALA A 249 -11.70 -4.87 -2.43
CA ALA A 249 -12.42 -5.89 -3.17
C ALA A 249 -13.92 -5.84 -2.89
N GLN A 250 -14.70 -6.27 -3.88
CA GLN A 250 -16.16 -6.33 -3.79
C GLN A 250 -16.63 -7.74 -4.12
N PHE A 251 -17.50 -8.30 -3.29
CA PHE A 251 -18.08 -9.62 -3.50
C PHE A 251 -19.60 -9.55 -3.53
N ARG A 252 -20.20 -10.38 -4.37
CA ARG A 252 -21.65 -10.57 -4.46
C ARG A 252 -22.01 -12.04 -4.31
N LYS A 253 -23.09 -12.31 -3.57
CA LYS A 253 -23.66 -13.63 -3.37
C LYS A 253 -25.18 -13.59 -3.58
N VAL A 254 -25.70 -14.46 -4.43
CA VAL A 254 -27.13 -14.61 -4.70
C VAL A 254 -27.64 -15.89 -4.05
N GLY A 255 -28.69 -15.80 -3.22
CA GLY A 255 -29.25 -16.93 -2.49
C GLY A 255 -28.18 -17.70 -1.69
N ASN A 256 -28.21 -19.03 -1.80
CA ASN A 256 -27.25 -19.95 -1.17
C ASN A 256 -25.98 -20.19 -2.00
N GLY A 257 -25.75 -19.39 -3.05
CA GLY A 257 -24.58 -19.52 -3.93
C GLY A 257 -23.24 -19.19 -3.25
N LYS A 258 -22.15 -19.33 -4.01
CA LYS A 258 -20.81 -18.90 -3.59
C LYS A 258 -20.65 -17.39 -3.75
N TRP A 259 -19.79 -16.78 -2.92
CA TRP A 259 -19.34 -15.42 -3.12
C TRP A 259 -18.54 -15.33 -4.42
N LYS A 260 -18.86 -14.34 -5.26
CA LYS A 260 -18.15 -14.04 -6.50
C LYS A 260 -17.53 -12.65 -6.40
N LEU A 261 -16.26 -12.54 -6.75
CA LEU A 261 -15.58 -11.26 -6.91
C LEU A 261 -16.26 -10.49 -8.06
N ILE A 262 -16.57 -9.23 -7.83
CA ILE A 262 -17.18 -8.31 -8.80
C ILE A 262 -16.40 -7.01 -8.82
N LYS A 263 -16.70 -6.15 -9.80
CA LYS A 263 -16.13 -4.81 -9.90
C LYS A 263 -17.23 -3.86 -10.35
N MET A 264 -17.84 -3.20 -9.39
CA MET A 264 -18.74 -2.07 -9.61
C MET A 264 -17.95 -0.79 -9.45
N LYS A 265 -18.26 0.22 -10.27
CA LYS A 265 -17.74 1.57 -10.13
C LYS A 265 -18.91 2.54 -10.02
N PRO A 266 -19.43 2.78 -8.80
CA PRO A 266 -20.58 3.66 -8.59
C PRO A 266 -20.47 5.04 -9.26
N GLU A 267 -19.25 5.61 -9.30
CA GLU A 267 -18.93 6.89 -9.93
C GLU A 267 -19.22 6.89 -11.44
N GLU A 268 -18.96 5.77 -12.11
CA GLU A 268 -19.15 5.63 -13.56
C GLU A 268 -20.56 5.12 -13.88
N GLU A 269 -21.06 4.18 -13.09
CA GLU A 269 -22.26 3.40 -13.38
C GLU A 269 -23.56 4.05 -12.88
N CYS A 270 -23.49 4.86 -11.81
CA CYS A 270 -24.68 5.34 -11.11
C CYS A 270 -24.84 6.86 -11.13
N LEU A 271 -23.76 7.62 -11.37
CA LEU A 271 -23.79 9.09 -11.47
C LEU A 271 -23.85 9.63 -12.89
N THR A 272 -23.59 8.80 -13.91
CA THR A 272 -23.76 9.26 -15.29
C THR A 272 -25.24 9.47 -15.57
N GLU A 273 -25.64 10.75 -15.66
CA GLU A 273 -26.89 11.11 -16.32
C GLU A 273 -26.86 10.43 -17.69
N LYS A 274 -27.75 9.45 -17.90
CA LYS A 274 -28.27 9.23 -19.25
C LYS A 274 -28.89 10.57 -19.62
N ARG A 275 -28.12 11.45 -20.28
CA ARG A 275 -28.61 12.60 -21.02
C ARG A 275 -29.57 12.05 -22.06
N ARG A 276 -30.81 11.83 -21.65
CA ARG A 276 -31.96 11.67 -22.53
C ARG A 276 -32.10 13.02 -23.20
N ARG A 277 -31.52 13.13 -24.40
CA ARG A 277 -32.06 14.04 -25.42
C ARG A 277 -33.48 13.62 -25.74
#